data_AF-A0A0S8GJ94-F1
#
_entry.id   AF-A0A0S8GJ94-F1
#
_cell.length_a   1.000
_cell.length_b   1.000
_cell.length_c   1.000
_cell.angle_alpha   90.00
_cell.angle_beta   90.00
_cell.angle_gamma   90.00
#
_symmetry.space_group_name_H-M   'P 1'
#
loop_
_entity.id
_entity.type
_entity.pdbx_description
1 polymer ?
#
loop_
_entity_poly.entity_id
_entity_poly.type
_entity_poly.pdbx_seq_one_letter_code
_entity_poly.pdbx_strand_id
1 'polypeptide(L)'
;MIAIILCTVLVSTLPNVDVWVDKEDAVYYPTEELNIFFTVDQACYVAIYNIEVGGGVSLLFPPEGDDGWVQAGTVYELPPSDADYEYVIYGEPGIETIIAVASQERLPGLDDETSDVVRTQIEIYVEEPEPAMLRIISTPPKCRVYVYSVDEDEEEYIGMAPVTVGVRPGEYTVTVERSGYRTLTRTVWLEVGERRRVFVKLNPY
;
A
#
# COMPACT_ATOMS: atom_id res chain seq x y z
N MET A 1 -54.23 30.30 -4.15
CA MET A 1 -52.89 30.63 -4.67
C MET A 1 -52.13 31.27 -3.52
N ILE A 2 -51.03 30.77 -2.96
CA ILE A 2 -50.00 29.79 -3.33
C ILE A 2 -49.61 29.08 -2.02
N ALA A 3 -49.52 27.75 -2.01
CA ALA A 3 -48.95 27.03 -0.87
C ALA A 3 -47.42 27.11 -1.00
N ILE A 4 -46.79 27.91 -0.14
CA ILE A 4 -45.33 27.96 -0.02
C ILE A 4 -44.94 26.72 0.76
N ILE A 5 -44.45 25.69 0.07
CA ILE A 5 -43.81 24.54 0.72
C ILE A 5 -42.46 25.04 1.20
N LEU A 6 -42.39 25.40 2.48
CA LEU A 6 -41.13 25.71 3.14
C LEU A 6 -40.37 24.39 3.29
N CYS A 7 -39.50 24.09 2.34
CA CYS A 7 -38.57 22.98 2.46
C CYS A 7 -37.50 23.36 3.48
N THR A 8 -37.76 23.09 4.76
CA THR A 8 -36.72 23.14 5.81
C THR A 8 -35.68 22.07 5.48
N VAL A 9 -34.55 22.50 4.93
CA VAL A 9 -33.35 21.68 4.92
C VAL A 9 -32.91 21.56 6.38
N LEU A 10 -33.00 20.36 6.95
CA LEU A 10 -32.35 20.06 8.22
C LEU A 10 -30.84 20.17 7.96
N VAL A 11 -30.23 21.25 8.43
CA VAL A 11 -28.77 21.33 8.52
C VAL A 11 -28.38 20.38 9.64
N SER A 12 -27.64 19.31 9.31
CA SER A 12 -27.06 18.43 10.33
C SER A 12 -26.22 19.29 11.26
N THR A 13 -26.38 19.11 12.57
CA THR A 13 -25.54 19.78 13.57
C THR A 13 -24.22 19.04 13.81
N LEU A 14 -24.13 17.78 13.35
CA LEU A 14 -22.91 16.99 13.45
C LEU A 14 -21.96 17.33 12.29
N PRO A 15 -20.64 17.29 12.52
CA PRO A 15 -19.66 17.47 11.46
C PRO A 15 -19.77 16.33 10.44
N ASN A 16 -19.60 16.63 9.17
CA ASN A 16 -19.33 15.63 8.14
C ASN A 16 -17.83 15.52 7.90
N VAL A 17 -17.35 14.30 7.65
CA VAL A 17 -15.98 14.02 7.22
C VAL A 17 -16.04 13.26 5.90
N ASP A 18 -15.41 13.82 4.88
CA ASP A 18 -15.20 13.14 3.62
C ASP A 18 -13.75 12.67 3.58
N VAL A 19 -13.53 11.39 3.25
CA VAL A 19 -12.21 10.76 3.13
C VAL A 19 -12.09 10.06 1.77
N TRP A 20 -10.92 10.16 1.15
CA TRP A 20 -10.62 9.52 -0.13
C TRP A 20 -9.11 9.22 -0.23
N VAL A 21 -8.73 8.49 -1.26
CA VAL A 21 -7.33 8.14 -1.55
C VAL A 21 -6.88 8.70 -2.90
N ASP A 22 -5.59 8.65 -3.18
CA ASP A 22 -5.00 9.19 -4.42
C ASP A 22 -5.42 8.46 -5.69
N LYS A 23 -5.81 7.18 -5.59
CA LYS A 23 -6.27 6.38 -6.73
C LYS A 23 -7.80 6.32 -6.81
N GLU A 24 -8.36 6.71 -7.95
CA GLU A 24 -9.81 6.72 -8.18
C GLU A 24 -10.45 5.32 -8.08
N ASP A 25 -9.70 4.26 -8.41
CA ASP A 25 -10.16 2.87 -8.32
C ASP A 25 -9.88 2.22 -6.95
N ALA A 26 -9.14 2.91 -6.08
CA ALA A 26 -8.69 2.43 -4.78
C ALA A 26 -7.94 1.08 -4.84
N VAL A 27 -7.32 0.75 -5.98
CA VAL A 27 -6.53 -0.48 -6.15
C VAL A 27 -5.05 -0.20 -5.97
N TYR A 28 -4.44 -0.92 -5.04
CA TYR A 28 -3.02 -0.83 -4.75
C TYR A 28 -2.34 -2.20 -4.81
N TYR A 29 -1.05 -2.18 -5.10
CA TYR A 29 -0.15 -3.32 -5.11
C TYR A 29 0.87 -3.15 -3.99
N PRO A 30 1.43 -4.25 -3.45
CA PRO A 30 2.52 -4.18 -2.49
C PRO A 30 3.64 -3.26 -2.96
N THR A 31 4.25 -2.54 -2.01
CA THR A 31 5.27 -1.50 -2.17
C THR A 31 4.81 -0.18 -2.79
N GLU A 32 3.54 -0.04 -3.18
CA GLU A 32 3.02 1.26 -3.60
C GLU A 32 2.78 2.18 -2.40
N GLU A 33 3.01 3.47 -2.60
CA GLU A 33 2.64 4.52 -1.66
C GLU A 33 1.12 4.72 -1.66
N LEU A 34 0.55 4.94 -0.47
CA LEU A 34 -0.84 5.26 -0.23
C LEU A 34 -0.93 6.70 0.30
N ASN A 35 -1.61 7.58 -0.43
CA ASN A 35 -1.93 8.90 0.07
C ASN A 35 -3.43 8.98 0.39
N ILE A 36 -3.74 9.37 1.62
CA ILE A 36 -5.10 9.53 2.10
C ILE A 36 -5.37 11.01 2.28
N PHE A 37 -6.56 11.44 1.86
CA PHE A 37 -7.00 12.80 2.00
C PHE A 37 -8.30 12.85 2.76
N PHE A 38 -8.50 13.90 3.52
CA PHE A 38 -9.80 14.16 4.13
C PHE A 38 -10.11 15.64 4.26
N THR A 39 -11.40 15.96 4.37
CA THR A 39 -11.88 17.30 4.71
C THR A 39 -13.11 17.20 5.60
N VAL A 40 -13.40 18.30 6.30
CA VAL A 40 -14.58 18.42 7.17
C VAL A 40 -15.39 19.65 6.80
N ASP A 41 -16.71 19.57 6.98
CA ASP A 41 -17.61 20.70 6.71
C ASP A 41 -17.69 21.72 7.87
N GLN A 42 -17.27 21.29 9.07
CA GLN A 42 -17.27 22.05 10.31
C GLN A 42 -15.98 21.72 11.08
N ALA A 43 -15.38 22.70 11.75
CA ALA A 43 -14.20 22.45 12.57
C ALA A 43 -14.55 21.49 13.71
N CYS A 44 -13.74 20.44 13.88
CA CYS A 44 -13.99 19.35 14.82
C CYS A 44 -12.70 18.57 15.06
N TYR A 45 -12.73 17.62 15.99
CA TYR A 45 -11.69 16.62 16.13
C TYR A 45 -11.89 15.48 15.13
N VAL A 46 -10.81 14.96 14.55
CA VAL A 46 -10.82 13.82 13.61
C VAL A 46 -9.75 12.81 14.03
N ALA A 47 -10.09 11.53 13.95
CA ALA A 47 -9.15 10.42 13.95
C ALA A 47 -9.32 9.61 12.66
N ILE A 48 -8.23 9.26 11.99
CA ILE A 48 -8.19 8.39 10.81
C ILE A 48 -7.47 7.10 11.18
N TYR A 49 -8.09 5.96 10.92
CA TYR A 49 -7.54 4.64 11.18
C TYR A 49 -7.41 3.84 9.87
N ASN A 50 -6.36 3.03 9.74
CA ASN A 50 -6.30 1.91 8.80
C ASN A 50 -6.60 0.61 9.53
N ILE A 51 -7.47 -0.22 8.96
CA ILE A 51 -7.66 -1.62 9.34
C ILE A 51 -7.09 -2.47 8.20
N GLU A 52 -5.94 -3.07 8.45
CA GLU A 52 -5.22 -3.95 7.54
C GLU A 52 -5.99 -5.26 7.28
N VAL A 53 -5.63 -5.97 6.21
CA VAL A 53 -6.26 -7.26 5.84
C VAL A 53 -6.25 -8.28 7.00
N GLY A 54 -5.18 -8.29 7.80
CA GLY A 54 -5.04 -9.17 8.96
C GLY A 54 -5.81 -8.73 10.22
N GLY A 55 -6.54 -7.60 10.16
CA GLY A 55 -7.21 -6.98 11.30
C GLY A 55 -6.30 -6.13 12.18
N GLY A 56 -5.07 -5.88 11.75
CA GLY A 56 -4.18 -4.89 12.36
C GLY A 56 -4.81 -3.50 12.28
N VAL A 57 -4.72 -2.72 13.35
CA VAL A 57 -5.29 -1.37 13.42
C VAL A 57 -4.17 -0.37 13.65
N SER A 58 -4.08 0.60 12.75
CA SER A 58 -3.09 1.68 12.79
C SER A 58 -3.79 3.04 12.84
N LEU A 59 -3.47 3.88 13.83
CA LEU A 59 -3.91 5.28 13.86
C LEU A 59 -3.01 6.08 12.92
N LEU A 60 -3.59 6.63 11.85
CA LEU A 60 -2.87 7.42 10.86
C LEU A 60 -2.92 8.93 11.16
N PHE A 61 -4.01 9.39 11.76
CA PHE A 61 -4.20 10.78 12.19
C PHE A 61 -5.03 10.80 13.48
N PRO A 62 -4.75 11.68 14.46
CA PRO A 62 -3.65 12.65 14.46
C PRO A 62 -2.26 12.01 14.66
N PRO A 63 -1.18 12.69 14.25
CA PRO A 63 0.18 12.33 14.65
C PRO A 63 0.34 12.31 16.17
N GLU A 64 1.35 11.59 16.67
CA GLU A 64 1.61 11.52 18.11
C GLU A 64 1.82 12.93 18.72
N GLY A 65 1.03 13.25 19.74
CA GLY A 65 1.10 14.53 20.45
C GLY A 65 0.23 15.65 19.88
N ASP A 66 -0.41 15.45 18.73
CA ASP A 66 -1.44 16.34 18.18
C ASP A 66 -2.84 15.98 18.74
N ASP A 67 -3.73 16.96 18.85
CA ASP A 67 -5.06 16.77 19.44
C ASP A 67 -6.13 16.34 18.42
N GLY A 68 -5.81 16.38 17.12
CA GLY A 68 -6.68 16.03 16.01
C GLY A 68 -7.71 17.09 15.65
N TRP A 69 -7.59 18.32 16.17
CA TRP A 69 -8.49 19.40 15.79
C TRP A 69 -8.20 19.93 14.38
N VAL A 70 -9.21 19.89 13.52
CA VAL A 70 -9.12 20.29 12.11
C VAL A 70 -10.10 21.41 11.75
N GLN A 71 -9.80 22.13 10.68
CA GLN A 71 -10.57 23.28 10.20
C GLN A 71 -11.49 22.90 9.04
N ALA A 72 -12.67 23.51 9.02
CA ALA A 72 -13.64 23.33 7.95
C ALA A 72 -13.09 23.75 6.58
N GLY A 73 -13.34 22.93 5.56
CA GLY A 73 -12.99 23.21 4.16
C GLY A 73 -11.50 23.12 3.81
N THR A 74 -10.64 22.75 4.77
CA THR A 74 -9.23 22.42 4.50
C THR A 74 -9.14 20.95 4.08
N VAL A 75 -8.38 20.69 3.02
CA VAL A 75 -8.00 19.32 2.65
C VAL A 75 -6.70 18.99 3.38
N TYR A 76 -6.76 17.94 4.19
CA TYR A 76 -5.61 17.37 4.89
C TYR A 76 -5.11 16.17 4.08
N GLU A 77 -3.80 15.99 4.03
CA GLU A 77 -3.10 14.92 3.31
C GLU A 77 -2.32 14.08 4.33
N LEU A 78 -2.38 12.76 4.19
CA LEU A 78 -1.71 11.79 5.03
C LEU A 78 -0.94 10.79 4.14
N PRO A 79 0.38 10.66 4.32
CA PRO A 79 1.22 11.49 5.19
C PRO A 79 1.23 12.96 4.75
N PRO A 80 1.47 13.94 5.65
CA PRO A 80 1.67 15.33 5.25
C PRO A 80 2.79 15.48 4.22
N SER A 81 2.65 16.40 3.27
CA SER A 81 3.64 16.60 2.18
C SER A 81 5.09 16.91 2.64
N ASP A 82 5.28 17.33 3.89
CA ASP A 82 6.57 17.59 4.53
C ASP A 82 7.02 16.50 5.52
N ALA A 83 6.30 15.37 5.57
CA ALA A 83 6.67 14.22 6.37
C ALA A 83 7.98 13.58 5.89
N ASP A 84 8.70 12.96 6.83
CA ASP A 84 9.89 12.14 6.56
C ASP A 84 9.57 10.64 6.50
N TYR A 85 8.29 10.30 6.34
CA TYR A 85 7.76 8.95 6.26
C TYR A 85 6.68 8.85 5.17
N GLU A 86 6.49 7.63 4.67
CA GLU A 86 5.50 7.27 3.65
C GLU A 86 4.57 6.19 4.22
N TYR A 87 3.31 6.17 3.80
CA TYR A 87 2.47 4.99 3.96
C TYR A 87 2.64 4.11 2.74
N VAL A 88 3.11 2.89 2.97
CA VAL A 88 3.41 1.94 1.90
C VAL A 88 2.57 0.69 2.12
N ILE A 89 1.96 0.19 1.06
CA ILE A 89 1.13 -1.01 1.08
C ILE A 89 2.03 -2.24 1.27
N TYR A 90 1.74 -3.02 2.31
CA TYR A 90 2.45 -4.25 2.65
C TYR A 90 1.50 -5.39 2.96
N GLY A 91 2.01 -6.61 2.89
CA GLY A 91 1.28 -7.79 3.35
C GLY A 91 0.53 -8.54 2.26
N GLU A 92 -0.50 -9.27 2.68
CA GLU A 92 -1.30 -10.15 1.84
C GLU A 92 -2.33 -9.36 1.01
N PRO A 93 -2.67 -9.84 -0.20
CA PRO A 93 -3.76 -9.24 -0.96
C PRO A 93 -5.09 -9.40 -0.22
N GLY A 94 -5.94 -8.39 -0.31
CA GLY A 94 -7.20 -8.33 0.41
C GLY A 94 -7.82 -6.95 0.41
N ILE A 95 -8.67 -6.70 1.40
CA ILE A 95 -9.33 -5.41 1.57
C ILE A 95 -8.79 -4.78 2.85
N GLU A 96 -8.32 -3.55 2.76
CA GLU A 96 -8.07 -2.70 3.92
C GLU A 96 -9.16 -1.65 4.02
N THR A 97 -9.46 -1.22 5.25
CA THR A 97 -10.51 -0.22 5.49
C THR A 97 -9.91 1.01 6.15
N ILE A 98 -10.07 2.17 5.50
CA ILE A 98 -9.76 3.45 6.12
C ILE A 98 -11.04 3.97 6.77
N ILE A 99 -10.98 4.24 8.08
CA ILE A 99 -12.10 4.74 8.87
C ILE A 99 -11.77 6.12 9.41
N ALA A 100 -12.60 7.10 9.05
CA ALA A 100 -12.59 8.43 9.65
C ALA A 100 -13.65 8.52 10.74
N VAL A 101 -13.27 9.01 11.91
CA VAL A 101 -14.15 9.23 13.06
C VAL A 101 -14.01 10.68 13.50
N ALA A 102 -15.12 11.39 13.71
CA ALA A 102 -15.10 12.80 14.10
C ALA A 102 -16.12 13.17 15.17
N SER A 103 -15.77 14.17 15.98
CA SER A 103 -16.64 14.77 17.00
C SER A 103 -16.25 16.23 17.24
N GLN A 104 -17.23 17.07 17.57
CA GLN A 104 -16.99 18.45 17.99
C GLN A 104 -16.57 18.57 19.47
N GLU A 105 -16.72 17.51 20.27
CA GLU A 105 -16.53 17.56 21.72
C GLU A 105 -15.13 17.13 22.17
N ARG A 106 -14.58 16.09 21.53
CA ARG A 106 -13.27 15.50 21.85
C ARG A 106 -12.75 14.69 20.67
N LEU A 107 -11.47 14.31 20.71
CA LEU A 107 -10.92 13.30 19.81
C LEU A 107 -11.62 11.94 20.05
N PRO A 108 -12.39 11.41 19.10
CA PRO A 108 -13.08 10.14 19.26
C PRO A 108 -12.14 8.97 18.98
N GLY A 109 -12.34 7.86 19.70
CA GLY A 109 -11.68 6.59 19.39
C GLY A 109 -12.42 5.79 18.31
N LEU A 110 -11.75 4.79 17.73
CA LEU A 110 -12.34 3.92 16.71
C LEU A 110 -13.69 3.31 17.14
N ASP A 111 -13.76 2.80 18.38
CA ASP A 111 -14.94 2.14 18.95
C ASP A 111 -15.91 3.09 19.70
N ASP A 112 -15.77 4.41 19.55
CA ASP A 112 -16.56 5.41 20.28
C ASP A 112 -18.02 5.53 19.78
N GLU A 113 -18.96 4.85 20.41
CA GLU A 113 -20.37 4.82 19.98
C GLU A 113 -21.22 6.03 20.45
N THR A 114 -20.61 7.13 20.94
CA THR A 114 -21.41 8.29 21.39
C THR A 114 -22.12 8.97 20.23
N SER A 115 -23.30 9.54 20.50
CA SER A 115 -24.21 10.06 19.46
C SER A 115 -23.69 11.30 18.72
N ASP A 116 -22.71 11.99 19.27
CA ASP A 116 -22.01 13.12 18.65
C ASP A 116 -20.91 12.69 17.68
N VAL A 117 -20.58 11.39 17.66
CA VAL A 117 -19.52 10.84 16.82
C VAL A 117 -20.08 10.46 15.45
N VAL A 118 -19.46 11.01 14.41
CA VAL A 118 -19.72 10.65 13.02
C VAL A 118 -18.61 9.73 12.51
N ARG A 119 -19.00 8.77 11.68
CA ARG A 119 -18.09 7.82 11.04
C ARG A 119 -18.30 7.82 9.54
N THR A 120 -17.19 7.76 8.82
CA THR A 120 -17.15 7.46 7.40
C THR A 120 -16.07 6.41 7.18
N GLN A 121 -16.23 5.58 6.16
CA GLN A 121 -15.21 4.60 5.80
C GLN A 121 -15.12 4.45 4.29
N ILE A 122 -13.92 4.11 3.83
CA ILE A 122 -13.63 3.67 2.47
C ILE A 122 -12.85 2.37 2.52
N GLU A 123 -12.98 1.58 1.48
CA GLU A 123 -12.19 0.37 1.27
C GLU A 123 -11.11 0.67 0.24
N ILE A 124 -9.91 0.14 0.47
CA ILE A 124 -8.89 0.00 -0.57
C ILE A 124 -8.68 -1.49 -0.84
N TYR A 125 -8.36 -1.81 -2.09
CA TYR A 125 -8.16 -3.17 -2.56
C TYR A 125 -6.68 -3.41 -2.79
N VAL A 126 -6.08 -4.28 -1.99
CA VAL A 126 -4.69 -4.72 -2.18
C VAL A 126 -4.69 -5.95 -3.07
N GLU A 127 -4.11 -5.83 -4.26
CA GLU A 127 -4.03 -6.91 -5.24
C GLU A 127 -2.61 -7.42 -5.43
N GLU A 128 -2.49 -8.64 -5.96
CA GLU A 128 -1.22 -9.19 -6.41
C GLU A 128 -0.98 -8.76 -7.88
N PRO A 129 0.17 -8.14 -8.20
CA PRO A 129 0.45 -7.74 -9.59
C PRO A 129 0.63 -8.95 -10.50
N GLU A 130 0.41 -8.78 -11.81
CA GLU A 130 0.72 -9.85 -12.77
C GLU A 130 2.22 -10.19 -12.69
N PRO A 131 2.58 -11.47 -12.43
CA PRO A 131 3.96 -11.82 -12.16
C PRO A 131 4.82 -11.74 -13.43
N ALA A 132 6.06 -11.29 -13.25
CA ALA A 132 7.09 -11.41 -14.26
C ALA A 132 7.63 -12.84 -14.33
N MET A 133 7.75 -13.39 -15.53
CA MET A 133 8.31 -14.70 -15.81
C MET A 133 9.78 -14.59 -16.21
N LEU A 134 10.69 -14.92 -15.30
CA LEU A 134 12.13 -14.94 -15.54
C LEU A 134 12.61 -16.36 -15.90
N ARG A 135 13.16 -16.52 -17.11
CA ARG A 135 13.77 -17.77 -17.56
C ARG A 135 15.29 -17.66 -17.64
N ILE A 136 15.99 -18.42 -16.81
CA ILE A 136 17.45 -18.45 -16.73
C ILE A 136 17.98 -19.67 -17.49
N ILE A 137 18.96 -19.46 -18.35
CA ILE A 137 19.66 -20.51 -19.10
C ILE A 137 21.15 -20.37 -18.84
N SER A 138 21.82 -21.45 -18.43
CA SER A 138 23.25 -21.43 -18.15
C SER A 138 24.06 -22.21 -19.19
N THR A 139 25.29 -21.77 -19.40
CA THR A 139 26.37 -22.54 -20.02
C THR A 139 27.55 -22.55 -19.04
N PRO A 140 27.95 -23.73 -18.52
CA PRO A 140 27.44 -25.07 -18.82
C PRO A 140 26.01 -25.32 -18.26
N PRO A 141 25.27 -26.34 -18.73
CA PRO A 141 23.90 -26.60 -18.26
C PRO A 141 23.86 -27.15 -16.83
N LYS A 142 22.73 -27.03 -16.14
CA LYS A 142 22.53 -27.48 -14.75
C LYS A 142 23.38 -26.72 -13.71
N CYS A 143 23.65 -25.44 -13.94
CA CYS A 143 24.13 -24.57 -12.87
C CYS A 143 23.00 -24.33 -11.85
N ARG A 144 23.36 -24.16 -10.58
CA ARG A 144 22.41 -23.75 -9.55
C ARG A 144 22.07 -22.28 -9.75
N VAL A 145 20.80 -21.95 -9.58
CA VAL A 145 20.27 -20.60 -9.75
C VAL A 145 19.59 -20.18 -8.45
N TYR A 146 19.96 -19.00 -7.99
CA TYR A 146 19.38 -18.29 -6.87
C TYR A 146 18.83 -16.97 -7.39
N VAL A 147 17.65 -16.59 -6.92
CA VAL A 147 16.99 -15.32 -7.25
C VAL A 147 16.44 -14.78 -5.94
N TYR A 148 16.74 -13.53 -5.63
CA TYR A 148 16.17 -12.86 -4.47
C TYR A 148 15.90 -11.40 -4.79
N SER A 149 14.82 -10.88 -4.20
CA SER A 149 14.47 -9.46 -4.30
C SER A 149 15.55 -8.62 -3.63
N VAL A 150 15.80 -7.42 -4.14
CA VAL A 150 16.67 -6.46 -3.42
C VAL A 150 16.00 -5.97 -2.13
N ASP A 151 14.67 -6.05 -2.06
CA ASP A 151 13.86 -5.62 -0.91
C ASP A 151 13.68 -6.71 0.15
N GLU A 152 14.12 -7.94 -0.13
CA GLU A 152 14.02 -9.08 0.80
C GLU A 152 15.43 -9.60 1.14
N ASP A 153 15.67 -9.86 2.44
CA ASP A 153 17.00 -10.26 2.94
C ASP A 153 17.33 -11.77 2.73
N GLU A 154 16.45 -12.54 2.10
CA GLU A 154 16.61 -14.01 1.96
C GLU A 154 16.95 -14.45 0.53
N GLU A 155 18.08 -15.16 0.39
CA GLU A 155 18.43 -15.81 -0.88
C GLU A 155 17.57 -17.06 -1.14
N GLU A 156 16.72 -17.02 -2.17
CA GLU A 156 15.92 -18.19 -2.55
C GLU A 156 16.64 -19.08 -3.59
N TYR A 157 16.79 -20.37 -3.28
CA TYR A 157 17.25 -21.37 -4.24
C TYR A 157 16.11 -21.79 -5.18
N ILE A 158 16.19 -21.35 -6.44
CA ILE A 158 15.14 -21.58 -7.44
C ILE A 158 15.28 -22.95 -8.12
N GLY A 159 16.51 -23.44 -8.31
CA GLY A 159 16.75 -24.74 -8.94
C GLY A 159 17.95 -24.80 -9.86
N MET A 160 17.91 -25.73 -10.82
CA MET A 160 18.98 -25.93 -11.81
C MET A 160 18.59 -25.40 -13.19
N ALA A 161 19.48 -24.64 -13.83
CA ALA A 161 19.24 -24.11 -15.17
C ALA A 161 19.22 -25.21 -16.27
N PRO A 162 18.34 -25.11 -17.29
CA PRO A 162 17.38 -24.03 -17.49
C PRO A 162 16.21 -24.09 -16.50
N VAL A 163 15.86 -22.96 -15.91
CA VAL A 163 14.77 -22.82 -14.94
C VAL A 163 13.93 -21.59 -15.28
N THR A 164 12.64 -21.65 -14.99
CA THR A 164 11.71 -20.53 -15.12
C THR A 164 11.03 -20.31 -13.78
N VAL A 165 11.00 -19.07 -13.32
CA VAL A 165 10.37 -18.66 -12.07
C VAL A 165 9.43 -17.49 -12.36
N GLY A 166 8.28 -17.46 -11.69
CA GLY A 166 7.40 -16.29 -11.64
C GLY A 166 7.74 -15.50 -10.39
N VAL A 167 7.99 -14.20 -10.54
CA VAL A 167 8.33 -13.29 -9.44
C VAL A 167 7.48 -12.03 -9.55
N ARG A 168 7.31 -11.30 -8.45
CA ARG A 168 6.69 -9.96 -8.51
C ARG A 168 7.53 -9.04 -9.43
N PRO A 169 6.94 -7.97 -9.97
CA PRO A 169 7.71 -6.92 -10.63
C PRO A 169 8.69 -6.28 -9.64
N GLY A 170 9.85 -5.85 -10.12
CA GLY A 170 10.87 -5.22 -9.26
C GLY A 170 12.31 -5.59 -9.62
N GLU A 171 13.21 -5.29 -8.68
CA GLU A 171 14.65 -5.52 -8.81
C GLU A 171 15.08 -6.84 -8.16
N TYR A 172 15.77 -7.69 -8.94
CA TYR A 172 16.23 -8.99 -8.48
C TYR A 172 17.72 -9.17 -8.72
N THR A 173 18.39 -9.78 -7.74
CA THR A 173 19.74 -10.30 -7.92
C THR A 173 19.67 -11.77 -8.33
N VAL A 174 20.26 -12.09 -9.49
CA VAL A 174 20.34 -13.45 -10.01
C VAL A 174 21.77 -13.96 -9.84
N THR A 175 21.93 -14.99 -9.02
CA THR A 175 23.22 -15.67 -8.79
C THR A 175 23.21 -17.05 -9.45
N VAL A 176 24.22 -17.31 -10.27
CA VAL A 176 24.40 -18.59 -10.96
C VAL A 176 25.76 -19.17 -10.59
N GLU A 177 25.74 -20.36 -10.00
CA GLU A 177 26.96 -21.03 -9.52
C GLU A 177 27.07 -22.47 -9.99
N ARG A 178 28.32 -22.95 -10.05
CA ARG A 178 28.66 -24.34 -10.30
C ARG A 178 30.07 -24.65 -9.82
N SER A 179 30.25 -25.81 -9.19
CA SER A 179 31.58 -26.32 -8.82
C SER A 179 32.54 -26.34 -10.02
N GLY A 180 33.74 -25.78 -9.84
CA GLY A 180 34.75 -25.64 -10.89
C GLY A 180 34.61 -24.39 -11.77
N TYR A 181 33.61 -23.54 -11.51
CA TYR A 181 33.34 -22.31 -12.27
C TYR A 181 33.24 -21.10 -11.36
N ARG A 182 33.60 -19.93 -11.90
CA ARG A 182 33.39 -18.63 -11.26
C ARG A 182 31.90 -18.35 -11.18
N THR A 183 31.41 -18.05 -9.98
CA THR A 183 30.04 -17.58 -9.75
C THR A 183 29.79 -16.28 -10.51
N LEU A 184 28.62 -16.15 -11.11
CA LEU A 184 28.17 -14.92 -11.74
C LEU A 184 26.93 -14.41 -11.03
N THR A 185 26.99 -13.15 -10.62
CA THR A 185 25.87 -12.42 -10.01
C THR A 185 25.51 -11.25 -10.91
N ARG A 186 24.22 -11.04 -11.15
CA ARG A 186 23.71 -9.95 -11.97
C ARG A 186 22.36 -9.47 -11.48
N THR A 187 22.19 -8.16 -11.42
CA THR A 187 20.90 -7.52 -11.14
C THR A 187 20.05 -7.39 -12.40
N VAL A 188 18.75 -7.59 -12.26
CA VAL A 188 17.75 -7.42 -13.32
C VAL A 188 16.52 -6.70 -12.78
N TRP A 189 16.04 -5.71 -13.53
CA TRP A 189 14.71 -5.12 -13.34
C TRP A 189 13.70 -5.84 -14.23
N LEU A 190 12.56 -6.21 -13.64
CA LEU A 190 11.46 -6.92 -14.30
C LEU A 190 10.16 -6.10 -14.18
N GLU A 191 9.53 -5.86 -15.33
CA GLU A 191 8.24 -5.14 -15.40
C GLU A 191 7.05 -6.07 -15.15
N VAL A 192 5.88 -5.49 -14.87
CA VAL A 192 4.60 -6.20 -14.71
C VAL A 192 4.31 -7.11 -15.91
N GLY A 193 3.99 -8.39 -15.63
CA GLY A 193 3.66 -9.39 -16.65
C GLY A 193 4.80 -9.75 -17.62
N GLU A 194 6.00 -9.25 -17.39
CA GLU A 194 7.09 -9.40 -18.35
C GLU A 194 7.57 -10.86 -18.50
N ARG A 195 7.98 -11.27 -19.71
CA ARG A 195 8.64 -12.56 -19.95
C ARG A 195 10.10 -12.39 -20.35
N ARG A 196 11.00 -12.33 -19.37
CA ARG A 196 12.44 -12.10 -19.57
C ARG A 196 13.20 -13.42 -19.73
N ARG A 197 14.16 -13.47 -20.67
CA ARG A 197 15.11 -14.58 -20.83
C ARG A 197 16.53 -14.10 -20.56
N VAL A 198 17.22 -14.74 -19.62
CA VAL A 198 18.61 -14.43 -19.27
C VAL A 198 19.50 -15.61 -19.63
N PHE A 199 20.51 -15.34 -20.46
CA PHE A 199 21.55 -16.31 -20.80
C PHE A 199 22.80 -15.99 -19.99
N VAL A 200 23.27 -16.97 -19.23
CA VAL A 200 24.44 -16.85 -18.36
C VAL A 200 25.52 -17.82 -18.82
N LYS A 201 26.73 -17.33 -19.01
CA LYS A 201 27.90 -18.15 -19.30
C LYS A 201 28.88 -18.06 -18.14
N LEU A 202 29.13 -19.17 -17.47
CA LEU A 202 30.14 -19.24 -16.41
C LEU A 202 31.50 -19.55 -17.02
N ASN A 203 32.54 -18.93 -16.48
CA ASN A 203 33.92 -19.20 -16.84
C ASN A 203 34.53 -20.17 -15.81
N PRO A 204 35.30 -21.18 -16.24
CA PRO A 204 36.03 -22.04 -15.31
C PRO A 204 37.05 -21.24 -14.50
N TYR A 205 37.47 -21.78 -13.35
CA TYR A 205 38.59 -21.22 -12.58
C TYR A 205 39.93 -21.35 -13.32
#